data_AF-A0A919ZWC7-F1
#
_entry.id   AF-A0A919ZWC7-F1
#
_cell.length_a   1.000
_cell.length_b   1.000
_cell.length_c   1.000
_cell.angle_alpha   90.00
_cell.angle_beta   90.00
_cell.angle_gamma   90.00
#
_symmetry.space_group_name_H-M   'P 1'
#
loop_
_entity.id
_entity.type
_entity.pdbx_description
1 polymer ?
#
loop_
_entity_poly.entity_id
_entity_poly.type
_entity_poly.pdbx_seq_one_letter_code
_entity_poly.pdbx_strand_id
1 'polypeptide(L)' 'MKLELSTPGESRLWYIADAFRKGWSIEEVYESCQVDRWFLYQIKDLISEENALSKWNIKKLPKNNSSI' A
#
# COMPACT_ATOMS: atom_id res chain seq x y z
N MET A 1 6.62 13.71 15.39
CA MET A 1 5.52 12.83 14.91
C MET A 1 4.38 13.56 14.21
N LYS A 2 3.93 14.76 14.63
CA LYS A 2 2.88 15.52 13.92
C LYS A 2 3.36 16.42 12.75
N LEU A 3 4.67 16.64 12.61
CA LEU A 3 5.22 17.62 11.64
C LEU A 3 5.37 17.06 10.21
N GLU A 4 5.56 15.74 10.06
CA GLU A 4 5.85 15.10 8.75
C GLU A 4 4.59 14.79 7.92
N LEU A 5 3.40 14.97 8.49
CA LEU A 5 2.13 14.82 7.77
C LEU A 5 1.74 16.11 7.04
N SER A 6 2.34 17.25 7.39
CA SER A 6 1.92 18.57 6.90
C SER A 6 2.79 19.11 5.76
N THR A 7 3.96 18.52 5.49
CA THR A 7 4.79 18.84 4.34
C THR A 7 4.24 18.13 3.10
N PRO A 8 3.95 18.84 2.00
CA PRO A 8 3.59 18.22 0.73
C PRO A 8 4.87 17.60 0.15
N GLY A 9 5.12 16.33 0.48
CA GLY A 9 6.28 15.58 0.01
C GLY A 9 5.90 14.14 -0.30
N GLU A 10 6.66 13.53 -1.22
CA GLU A 10 6.52 12.13 -1.63
C GLU A 10 6.54 11.13 -0.45
N SER A 11 7.16 11.53 0.66
CA SER A 11 7.18 10.80 1.94
C SER A 11 5.79 10.51 2.52
N ARG A 12 4.77 11.34 2.23
CA ARG A 12 3.41 11.14 2.77
C ARG A 12 2.80 9.80 2.32
N LEU A 13 3.05 9.40 1.07
CA LEU A 13 2.55 8.14 0.54
C LEU A 13 3.16 6.95 1.30
N TRP A 14 4.45 7.03 1.63
CA TRP A 14 5.13 6.01 2.43
C TRP A 14 4.55 5.89 3.84
N TYR A 15 4.23 7.01 4.49
CA TYR A 15 3.57 7.00 5.81
C TYR A 15 2.16 6.40 5.76
N ILE A 16 1.38 6.71 4.73
CA ILE A 16 0.05 6.13 4.52
C ILE A 16 0.17 4.61 4.31
N ALA A 17 1.11 4.18 3.46
CA ALA A 17 1.36 2.77 3.23
C ALA A 17 1.82 2.05 4.51
N ASP A 18 2.69 2.67 5.31
CA ASP A 18 3.15 2.13 6.60
C ASP A 18 1.99 2.02 7.62
N ALA A 19 1.10 3.02 7.67
CA ALA A 19 -0.10 2.97 8.50
C ALA A 19 -1.01 1.80 8.10
N PHE A 20 -1.25 1.60 6.80
CA PHE A 20 -2.02 0.44 6.32
C PHE A 20 -1.32 -0.89 6.62
N ARG A 21 0.00 -0.96 6.51
CA ARG A 21 0.79 -2.16 6.89
C ARG A 21 0.70 -2.44 8.39
N LYS A 22 0.59 -1.41 9.24
CA LYS A 22 0.35 -1.54 10.69
C LYS A 22 -1.09 -1.90 11.05
N GLY A 23 -1.99 -2.01 10.06
CA GLY A 23 -3.38 -2.40 10.26
C GLY A 23 -4.32 -1.25 10.63
N TRP A 24 -3.94 0.00 10.33
CA TRP A 24 -4.81 1.17 10.57
C TRP A 24 -6.00 1.17 9.62
N SER A 25 -7.13 1.70 10.10
CA SER A 25 -8.37 1.84 9.32
C SER A 25 -8.27 3.00 8.34
N ILE A 26 -9.07 2.95 7.26
CA ILE A 26 -9.10 4.01 6.24
C ILE A 26 -9.53 5.34 6.89
N GLU A 27 -10.46 5.27 7.84
CA GLU A 27 -10.98 6.41 8.59
C GLU A 27 -9.89 7.07 9.44
N GLU A 28 -9.05 6.30 10.14
CA GLU A 28 -7.95 6.82 10.98
C GLU A 28 -6.87 7.52 10.13
N VAL A 29 -6.58 6.95 8.95
CA VAL A 29 -5.65 7.56 7.98
C VAL A 29 -6.26 8.81 7.34
N TYR A 30 -7.56 8.80 7.06
CA TYR A 30 -8.30 9.93 6.53
C TYR A 30 -8.30 11.11 7.51
N GLU A 31 -8.57 10.87 8.79
CA GLU A 31 -8.51 11.92 9.82
C GLU A 31 -7.10 12.52 9.95
N SER A 32 -6.07 11.71 9.74
CA SER A 32 -4.67 12.13 9.87
C SER A 32 -4.13 12.89 8.65
N CYS A 33 -4.54 12.50 7.43
CA CYS A 33 -3.95 13.00 6.17
C CYS A 33 -4.91 13.83 5.32
N GLN A 34 -6.22 13.72 5.55
CA GLN A 34 -7.32 14.27 4.73
C GLN A 34 -7.24 13.91 3.23
N VAL A 35 -6.57 12.80 2.92
CA VAL A 35 -6.48 12.24 1.55
C VAL A 35 -7.80 11.54 1.21
N ASP A 36 -8.31 11.73 -0.01
CA ASP A 36 -9.55 11.10 -0.44
C ASP A 36 -9.64 9.60 -0.13
N ARG A 37 -10.77 9.19 0.45
CA ARG A 37 -11.03 7.79 0.85
C ARG A 37 -10.90 6.83 -0.33
N TRP A 38 -11.28 7.27 -1.52
CA TRP A 38 -11.15 6.48 -2.75
C TRP A 38 -9.69 6.13 -3.04
N PHE A 39 -8.76 7.06 -2.83
CA PHE A 39 -7.33 6.84 -3.04
C PHE A 39 -6.75 5.92 -1.95
N LEU A 40 -7.18 6.12 -0.70
CA LEU A 40 -6.82 5.25 0.42
C LEU A 40 -7.27 3.80 0.20
N TYR A 41 -8.46 3.60 -0.37
CA TYR A 41 -8.96 2.27 -0.71
C TYR A 41 -8.06 1.59 -1.75
N GLN A 42 -7.62 2.30 -2.79
CA GLN A 42 -6.71 1.74 -3.80
C GLN A 42 -5.36 1.34 -3.23
N ILE A 43 -4.78 2.17 -2.36
CA ILE A 43 -3.50 1.84 -1.71
C ILE A 43 -3.66 0.57 -0.86
N LYS A 44 -4.75 0.47 -0.09
CA LYS A 44 -5.04 -0.70 0.73
C LYS A 44 -5.20 -1.96 -0.13
N ASP A 45 -5.89 -1.85 -1.25
CA ASP A 45 -6.10 -2.95 -2.19
C ASP A 45 -4.77 -3.43 -2.79
N LEU A 46 -3.92 -2.50 -3.23
CA LEU A 46 -2.58 -2.79 -3.74
C LEU A 46 -1.70 -3.53 -2.71
N ILE A 47 -1.74 -3.12 -1.44
CA ILE A 47 -1.01 -3.79 -0.36
C ILE A 47 -1.60 -5.18 -0.07
N SER A 48 -2.91 -5.34 -0.19
CA SER A 48 -3.59 -6.64 -0.04
C SER A 48 -3.15 -7.61 -1.14
N GLU A 49 -3.09 -7.14 -2.38
CA GLU A 49 -2.59 -7.89 -3.53
C GLU A 49 -1.10 -8.22 -3.37
N GLU A 50 -0.26 -7.27 -2.95
CA GLU A 50 1.17 -7.50 -2.66
C GLU A 50 1.33 -8.63 -1.63
N ASN A 51 0.55 -8.61 -0.55
CA ASN A 51 0.57 -9.67 0.47
C ASN A 51 0.06 -11.01 -0.07
N ALA A 52 -0.96 -11.00 -0.93
CA ALA A 52 -1.45 -12.20 -1.59
C ALA A 52 -0.38 -12.78 -2.51
N LEU A 53 0.26 -11.95 -3.33
CA LEU A 53 1.35 -12.33 -4.22
C LEU A 53 2.60 -12.79 -3.46
N SER A 54 2.93 -12.17 -2.34
CA SER A 54 4.06 -12.61 -1.48
C SER A 54 3.85 -14.03 -0.94
N LYS A 55 2.61 -14.41 -0.63
CA LYS A 55 2.25 -15.79 -0.28
C LYS A 55 2.35 -16.75 -1.47
N TRP A 56 2.19 -16.24 -2.69
CA TRP A 56 2.40 -17.02 -3.91
C TRP A 56 3.90 -17.16 -4.15
N ASN A 57 4.45 -18.26 -3.64
CA ASN A 57 5.84 -18.64 -3.85
C ASN A 57 6.14 -18.71 -5.36
N ILE A 58 7.00 -17.80 -5.84
CA ILE A 58 7.43 -17.62 -7.25
C ILE A 58 7.95 -18.94 -7.87
N LYS A 59 8.28 -19.94 -7.05
CA LYS A 59 8.57 -21.32 -7.47
C LYS A 59 7.46 -22.00 -8.27
N LYS A 60 6.22 -21.48 -8.27
CA LYS A 60 5.08 -22.03 -9.01
C LYS A 60 4.70 -21.24 -10.27
N LEU A 61 5.56 -20.34 -10.74
CA LEU A 61 5.42 -19.86 -12.12
C LEU A 61 5.87 -21.01 -13.04
N PRO A 62 5.01 -21.54 -13.93
CA PRO A 62 5.52 -22.35 -15.02
C PRO A 62 6.52 -21.46 -15.76
N LYS A 63 7.79 -21.86 -15.80
CA LYS A 63 8.75 -21.29 -16.75
C LYS A 63 8.16 -21.57 -18.12
N ASN A 64 7.43 -20.60 -18.67
CA ASN A 64 7.01 -20.68 -20.04
C ASN A 64 8.30 -20.48 -20.85
N ASN A 65 8.91 -21.60 -21.21
CA ASN A 65 9.94 -21.68 -22.23
C ASN A 65 9.24 -21.37 -23.56
N SER A 66 8.83 -20.12 -23.78
CA SER A 66 8.57 -19.64 -25.12
C SER A 66 9.92 -19.41 -25.76
N SER A 67 10.48 -20.51 -26.26
CA SER A 67 11.42 -20.52 -27.37
C SER A 67 10.83 -19.66 -28.49
N ILE A 68 11.40 -18.48 -28.69
CA ILE A 68 11.41 -17.79 -29.98
C ILE A 68 12.84 -17.28 -30.15
#